data_AF-A0A7X8RDC5-F1
#
_entry.id   AF-A0A7X8RDC5-F1
#
_cell.length_a   1.000
_cell.length_b   1.000
_cell.length_c   1.000
_cell.angle_alpha   90.00
_cell.angle_beta   90.00
_cell.angle_gamma   90.00
#
_symmetry.space_group_name_H-M   'P 1'
#
loop_
_entity.id
_entity.type
_entity.pdbx_description
1 polymer ?
#
loop_
_entity_poly.entity_id
_entity_poly.type
_entity_poly.pdbx_seq_one_letter_code
_entity_poly.pdbx_strand_id
1 'polypeptide(L)' 'MNSQTLLNNALAHLGELDELFSDLASRSEHQVQRSDYLGYQGQIKQMQERLSMDLDNIDDTETFTMSLDKW' A
#
# COMPACT_ATOMS: atom_id res chain seq x y z
N MET A 1 -16.06 4.26 -11.03
CA MET A 1 -14.93 4.57 -10.13
C MET A 1 -13.70 3.92 -10.74
N ASN A 2 -12.64 4.68 -11.04
CA ASN A 2 -11.45 4.14 -11.72
C ASN A 2 -10.69 3.22 -10.74
N SER A 3 -10.22 2.07 -11.22
CA SER A 3 -9.37 1.12 -10.48
C SER A 3 -8.13 1.82 -9.88
N GLN A 4 -7.55 2.77 -10.60
CA GLN A 4 -6.41 3.55 -10.12
C GLN A 4 -6.77 4.38 -8.87
N THR A 5 -7.95 5.01 -8.84
CA THR A 5 -8.44 5.76 -7.67
C THR A 5 -8.66 4.83 -6.47
N LEU A 6 -9.21 3.64 -6.71
CA LEU A 6 -9.41 2.64 -5.67
C LEU A 6 -8.09 2.17 -5.05
N LEU A 7 -7.09 1.87 -5.89
CA LEU A 7 -5.78 1.42 -5.44
C LEU A 7 -5.02 2.52 -4.70
N ASN A 8 -5.08 3.76 -5.17
CA ASN A 8 -4.49 4.91 -4.47
C ASN A 8 -5.12 5.14 -3.08
N ASN A 9 -6.44 5.01 -2.97
CA ASN A 9 -7.11 5.11 -1.66
C ASN A 9 -6.72 3.96 -0.73
N ALA A 10 -6.57 2.74 -1.26
CA ALA A 10 -6.10 1.60 -0.48
C ALA A 10 -4.67 1.81 0.03
N LEU A 11 -3.76 2.34 -0.81
CA LEU A 11 -2.40 2.69 -0.41
C LEU A 11 -2.36 3.75 0.69
N ALA A 12 -3.22 4.78 0.60
CA ALA A 12 -3.32 5.80 1.64
C ALA A 12 -3.73 5.21 3.00
N HIS A 13 -4.77 4.37 3.03
CA HIS A 13 -5.19 3.70 4.26
C HIS A 13 -4.14 2.73 4.82
N LEU A 14 -3.39 2.04 3.96
CA LEU A 14 -2.27 1.22 4.40
C LEU A 14 -1.15 2.07 5.03
N GLY A 15 -0.91 3.28 4.52
CA GLY A 15 0.03 4.24 5.13
C GLY A 15 -0.40 4.66 6.54
N GLU A 16 -1.67 4.99 6.73
CA GLU A 16 -2.23 5.33 8.05
C GLU A 16 -2.06 4.18 9.05
N LEU A 17 -2.24 2.93 8.61
CA LEU A 17 -2.04 1.74 9.45
C LEU A 17 -0.56 1.50 9.77
N ASP A 18 0.37 1.70 8.82
CA ASP A 18 1.81 1.59 9.07
C ASP A 18 2.26 2.55 10.17
N GLU A 19 1.80 3.81 10.10
CA GLU A 19 2.08 4.83 11.11
C GLU A 19 1.51 4.45 12.47
N LEU A 20 0.26 3.98 12.53
CA LEU A 20 -0.38 3.54 13.76
C LEU A 20 0.38 2.39 14.42
N PHE A 21 0.74 1.35 13.67
CA PHE A 21 1.47 0.21 14.23
C PHE A 21 2.91 0.57 14.63
N SER A 22 3.55 1.49 13.92
CA SER A 22 4.85 2.04 14.32
C SER A 22 4.76 2.80 15.65
N ASP A 23 3.76 3.66 15.82
CA ASP A 23 3.50 4.38 17.07
C ASP A 23 3.22 3.39 18.22
N LEU A 24 2.32 2.43 18.03
CA LEU A 24 2.01 1.41 19.04
C LEU A 24 3.24 0.57 19.42
N ALA A 25 4.07 0.17 18.46
CA ALA A 25 5.30 -0.57 18.72
C ALA A 25 6.32 0.26 19.53
N SER A 26 6.35 1.58 19.35
CA SER A 26 7.29 2.48 20.04
C SER A 26 6.97 2.64 21.54
N ARG A 27 5.70 2.51 21.93
CA ARG A 27 5.22 2.75 23.30
C ARG A 27 5.60 1.61 24.25
N SER A 28 6.05 1.98 25.45
CA SER A 28 6.47 1.00 26.48
C SER A 28 5.31 0.19 27.04
N GLU A 29 4.10 0.75 27.10
CA GLU A 29 2.87 0.08 27.57
C GLU A 29 2.48 -1.13 26.71
N HIS A 30 2.97 -1.16 25.47
CA HIS A 30 2.70 -2.20 24.48
C HIS A 30 3.86 -3.20 24.30
N GLN A 31 4.83 -3.23 25.22
CA GLN A 31 6.04 -4.06 25.06
C GLN A 31 5.73 -5.55 24.82
N VAL A 32 4.66 -6.10 25.40
CA VAL A 32 4.22 -7.49 25.21
C VAL A 32 3.71 -7.74 23.78
N GLN A 33 3.06 -6.74 23.17
CA GLN A 33 2.44 -6.84 21.84
C GLN A 33 3.33 -6.26 20.73
N ARG A 34 4.49 -5.70 21.07
CA ARG A 34 5.41 -5.06 20.13
C ARG A 34 5.80 -5.95 18.95
N SER A 35 6.02 -7.25 19.20
CA SER A 35 6.33 -8.21 18.11
C SER A 35 5.22 -8.29 17.08
N ASP A 36 3.97 -8.28 17.54
CA ASP A 36 2.80 -8.42 16.67
C ASP A 36 2.61 -7.16 15.85
N TYR A 37 2.77 -5.98 16.46
CA TYR A 37 2.72 -4.69 15.75
C TYR A 37 3.80 -4.57 14.67
N LEU A 38 5.04 -4.99 14.96
CA LEU A 38 6.10 -5.05 13.96
C LEU A 38 5.79 -6.09 12.87
N GLY A 39 5.14 -7.20 13.22
CA GLY A 39 4.66 -8.20 12.26
C GLY A 39 3.61 -7.64 11.31
N TYR A 40 2.60 -6.94 11.83
CA TYR A 40 1.59 -6.25 11.03
C TYR A 40 2.21 -5.18 10.15
N GLN A 41 3.18 -4.42 10.66
CA GLN A 41 3.93 -3.44 9.88
C GLN A 41 4.63 -4.10 8.67
N GLY A 42 5.26 -5.27 8.88
CA GLY A 42 5.85 -6.05 7.79
C GLY A 42 4.85 -6.49 6.74
N GLN A 43 3.65 -6.93 7.15
CA GLN A 43 2.59 -7.33 6.24
C GLN A 43 2.03 -6.14 5.45
N ILE A 44 1.86 -4.98 6.09
CA ILE A 44 1.40 -3.75 5.43
C ILE A 44 2.36 -3.32 4.34
N LYS A 45 3.68 -3.33 4.61
CA LYS A 45 4.70 -3.00 3.60
C LYS A 45 4.64 -3.95 2.40
N GLN A 46 4.47 -5.24 2.63
CA GLN A 46 4.30 -6.21 1.52
C GLN A 46 3.03 -5.95 0.70
N MET A 47 1.94 -5.52 1.33
CA MET A 47 0.71 -5.15 0.61
C MET A 47 0.90 -3.86 -0.18
N GLN A 48 1.56 -2.86 0.38
CA GLN A 48 1.90 -1.61 -0.31
C GLN A 48 2.76 -1.88 -1.55
N GLU A 49 3.82 -2.67 -1.42
CA GLU A 49 4.67 -3.05 -2.56
C GLU A 49 3.88 -3.71 -3.70
N ARG A 50 3.00 -4.66 -3.39
CA ARG A 50 2.16 -5.34 -4.40
C ARG A 50 1.18 -4.39 -5.07
N LEU A 51 0.50 -3.54 -4.29
CA LEU A 51 -0.48 -2.59 -4.84
C LEU A 51 0.18 -1.50 -5.68
N SER A 52 1.39 -1.07 -5.32
CA SER A 52 2.20 -0.16 -6.16
C SER A 52 2.56 -0.81 -7.49
N MET A 53 2.98 -2.08 -7.50
CA MET A 53 3.23 -2.81 -8.75
C MET A 53 1.96 -2.93 -9.61
N ASP A 54 0.80 -3.19 -9.00
CA ASP A 54 -0.47 -3.28 -9.72
C ASP A 54 -0.88 -1.92 -10.32
N LEU A 55 -0.60 -0.82 -9.63
CA LEU A 55 -0.80 0.54 -10.16
C LEU A 55 0.10 0.83 -11.35
N ASP A 56 1.39 0.52 -11.25
CA ASP A 56 2.36 0.73 -12.33
C ASP A 56 1.93 -0.08 -13.58
N ASN A 57 1.49 -1.32 -13.41
CA ASN A 57 0.99 -2.16 -14.51
C ASN A 57 -0.26 -1.58 -15.20
N ILE A 58 -1.15 -0.91 -14.45
CA ILE A 58 -2.32 -0.24 -15.01
C ILE A 58 -1.88 0.95 -15.86
N ASP A 59 -0.94 1.77 -15.36
CA ASP A 59 -0.42 2.94 -16.06
C ASP A 59 0.28 2.55 -17.38
N ASP A 60 1.06 1.46 -17.35
CA ASP A 60 1.71 0.88 -18.53
C ASP A 60 0.68 0.39 -19.57
N THR A 61 -0.40 -0.25 -19.11
CA THR A 61 -1.46 -0.78 -19.99
C THR A 61 -2.29 0.33 -20.63
N GLU A 62 -2.61 1.38 -19.88
CA GLU A 62 -3.29 2.57 -20.42
C GLU A 62 -2.40 3.29 -21.44
N THR A 63 -1.10 3.45 -21.13
CA THR A 63 -0.13 4.05 -22.05
C THR A 63 0.01 3.24 -23.35
N PHE A 64 0.04 1.90 -23.27
CA PHE A 64 0.12 1.03 -24.43
C PHE A 64 -1.14 1.11 -25.31
N THR A 65 -2.33 1.06 -24.71
CA THR A 65 -3.60 1.13 -25.45
C THR A 65 -3.81 2.50 -26.11
N MET A 66 -3.50 3.61 -25.43
CA MET A 66 -3.52 4.95 -26.04
C MET A 66 -2.52 5.11 -27.19
N SER A 67 -1.39 4.39 -27.15
CA SER A 67 -0.42 4.40 -28.24
C SER A 67 -0.94 3.65 -29.46
N LEU A 68 -1.67 2.55 -29.29
CA LEU A 68 -2.30 1.81 -30.38
C LEU A 68 -3.43 2.60 -31.07
N ASP A 69 -4.27 3.31 -30.31
CA ASP A 69 -5.35 4.14 -30.87
C ASP A 69 -4.87 5.31 -31.75
N LYS A 70 -3.58 5.67 -31.66
CA LYS A 70 -2.97 6.72 -32.49
C LYS A 70 -2.39 6.22 -33.82
N TRP A 71 -2.36 4.90 -34.05
CA TRP A 71 -1.87 4.25 -35.28
C TRP A 71 -3.02 3.66 -36.09
#